data_AF-A0A7N9AYP8-F1
#
_entry.id   AF-A0A7N9AYP8-F1
#
_cell.length_a   1.000
_cell.length_b   1.000
_cell.length_c   1.000
_cell.angle_alpha   90.00
_cell.angle_beta   90.00
_cell.angle_gamma   90.00
#
_symmetry.space_group_name_H-M   'P 1'
#
loop_
_entity.id
_entity.type
_entity.pdbx_description
1 polymer ?
#
loop_
_entity_poly.entity_id
_entity_poly.type
_entity_poly.pdbx_seq_one_letter_code
_entity_poly.pdbx_strand_id
1 'polypeptide(L)'
;MGLTKDPTFQKLQDWYTAHALNLNMRHMFEADKERFNKFSLTLKTEDGDILLDYSKNLITDEVMKMLVDLAKARGIEAAREKMFTGEKINFTEGRAVLHVALRNRSNTPIMVDGKDVMPDVNKVLEKMKGFCHRVRSGEWKGYTGKAITDVVNIGIGGSDLGPLMVTEALKPYSKGGPRVWFVSNIDGTHIAKTLAHLNAETTLFIIASKSAKEWFLEHAKDKAAVAKHFVALSTNGPKVKDFGIDTENMFEFWDWVGGRFSLWSAIGMAIALHIGFDNFEKLLSGAHWMDNHFRTAPLDKNAPVLLALLGIWYINFFHAETHAMLPYDQYMHRFTAYFQQGDMESNGKYITNHGARVDYHTGPIVWGEPGTNGQHAFYQLIHQGNITINSFDQWGVELGKQLAKKIEPELKDAAEVHSHDSSTNGLINFLKKNFA
;
A
#
# COMPACT_ATOMS: atom_id res chain seq x y z
N MET A 1 -16.03 23.33 7.04
CA MET A 1 -15.84 24.29 5.92
C MET A 1 -14.95 23.63 4.87
N GLY A 2 -15.28 23.74 3.57
CA GLY A 2 -14.49 23.16 2.47
C GLY A 2 -13.13 23.85 2.27
N LEU A 3 -12.24 23.24 1.47
CA LEU A 3 -10.86 23.73 1.27
C LEU A 3 -10.84 25.09 0.54
N THR A 4 -11.55 25.20 -0.58
CA THR A 4 -11.72 26.43 -1.39
C THR A 4 -12.32 27.63 -0.65
N LYS A 5 -12.95 27.37 0.51
CA LYS A 5 -13.60 28.37 1.37
C LYS A 5 -12.76 28.74 2.60
N ASP A 6 -11.58 28.13 2.74
CA ASP A 6 -10.65 28.42 3.81
C ASP A 6 -9.85 29.71 3.50
N PRO A 7 -9.83 30.73 4.38
CA PRO A 7 -9.10 31.97 4.13
C PRO A 7 -7.59 31.75 3.90
N THR A 8 -7.00 30.69 4.46
CA THR A 8 -5.58 30.36 4.23
C THR A 8 -5.33 29.80 2.83
N PHE A 9 -6.27 29.00 2.30
CA PHE A 9 -6.23 28.51 0.93
C PHE A 9 -6.49 29.65 -0.08
N GLN A 10 -7.43 30.54 0.21
CA GLN A 10 -7.72 31.71 -0.63
C GLN A 10 -6.50 32.64 -0.71
N LYS A 11 -5.82 32.91 0.41
CA LYS A 11 -4.56 33.66 0.40
C LYS A 11 -3.47 33.00 -0.46
N LEU A 12 -3.34 31.68 -0.43
CA LEU A 12 -2.43 30.94 -1.32
C LEU A 12 -2.82 31.09 -2.79
N GLN A 13 -4.12 31.06 -3.10
CA GLN A 13 -4.63 31.24 -4.47
C GLN A 13 -4.37 32.66 -4.99
N ASP A 14 -4.62 33.69 -4.18
CA ASP A 14 -4.34 35.08 -4.53
C ASP A 14 -2.85 35.30 -4.77
N TRP A 15 -2.01 34.78 -3.88
CA TRP A 15 -0.55 34.87 -4.01
C TRP A 15 -0.03 34.11 -5.24
N TYR A 16 -0.54 32.90 -5.50
CA TYR A 16 -0.19 32.12 -6.70
C TYR A 16 -0.56 32.91 -7.97
N THR A 17 -1.78 33.43 -8.03
CA THR A 17 -2.29 34.19 -9.19
C THR A 17 -1.46 35.44 -9.46
N ALA A 18 -0.95 36.10 -8.42
CA ALA A 18 -0.11 37.31 -8.54
C ALA A 18 1.38 37.03 -8.82
N HIS A 19 1.94 35.90 -8.36
CA HIS A 19 3.40 35.70 -8.32
C HIS A 19 3.93 34.45 -9.04
N ALA A 20 3.11 33.45 -9.36
CA ALA A 20 3.59 32.14 -9.82
C ALA A 20 4.41 32.20 -11.12
N LEU A 21 4.05 33.11 -12.04
CA LEU A 21 4.79 33.31 -13.30
C LEU A 21 6.23 33.83 -13.09
N ASN A 22 6.54 34.39 -11.93
CA ASN A 22 7.89 34.86 -11.57
C ASN A 22 8.76 33.74 -10.95
N LEU A 23 8.21 32.54 -10.72
CA LEU A 23 8.90 31.44 -10.05
C LEU A 23 9.86 30.71 -11.00
N ASN A 24 11.09 31.22 -11.11
CA ASN A 24 12.18 30.54 -11.79
C ASN A 24 13.13 29.86 -10.79
N MET A 25 13.19 28.52 -10.81
CA MET A 25 14.01 27.73 -9.86
C MET A 25 15.50 28.09 -9.92
N ARG A 26 16.07 28.37 -11.11
CA ARG A 26 17.49 28.75 -11.23
C ARG A 26 17.75 30.07 -10.50
N HIS A 27 16.92 31.09 -10.78
CA HIS A 27 17.06 32.40 -10.14
C HIS A 27 16.91 32.30 -8.60
N MET A 28 16.09 31.38 -8.08
CA MET A 28 15.98 31.14 -6.63
C MET A 28 17.28 30.62 -6.00
N PHE A 29 18.00 29.69 -6.64
CA PHE A 29 19.32 29.23 -6.17
C PHE A 29 20.44 30.25 -6.43
N GLU A 30 20.29 31.10 -7.45
CA GLU A 30 21.23 32.19 -7.72
C GLU A 30 21.11 33.29 -6.66
N ALA A 31 19.89 33.66 -6.26
CA ALA A 31 19.62 34.69 -5.25
C ALA A 31 19.83 34.22 -3.80
N ASP A 32 19.60 32.95 -3.48
CA ASP A 32 19.74 32.40 -2.13
C ASP A 32 20.72 31.22 -2.08
N LYS A 33 21.93 31.48 -1.56
CA LYS A 33 22.97 30.44 -1.42
C LYS A 33 22.65 29.43 -0.32
N GLU A 34 21.83 29.82 0.66
CA GLU A 34 21.38 28.95 1.75
C GLU A 34 20.12 28.16 1.40
N ARG A 35 19.61 28.25 0.16
CA ARG A 35 18.36 27.61 -0.26
C ARG A 35 18.32 26.11 0.04
N PHE A 36 19.43 25.39 -0.15
CA PHE A 36 19.49 23.98 0.22
C PHE A 36 19.35 23.78 1.75
N ASN A 37 20.05 24.57 2.56
CA ASN A 37 20.03 24.48 4.03
C ASN A 37 18.66 24.88 4.63
N LYS A 38 17.94 25.81 3.99
CA LYS A 38 16.57 26.20 4.38
C LYS A 38 15.52 25.15 4.01
N PHE A 39 15.59 24.65 2.77
CA PHE A 39 14.59 23.77 2.17
C PHE A 39 15.10 22.33 2.02
N SER A 40 15.80 21.84 3.04
CA SER A 40 16.00 20.41 3.25
C SER A 40 15.83 20.04 4.73
N LEU A 41 15.75 18.73 4.98
CA LEU A 41 15.59 18.18 6.31
C LEU A 41 16.35 16.84 6.40
N THR A 42 17.41 16.80 7.21
CA THR A 42 18.14 15.55 7.51
C THR A 42 17.53 14.89 8.73
N LEU A 43 16.89 13.74 8.53
CA LEU A 43 16.30 12.91 9.57
C LEU A 43 17.32 11.91 10.08
N LYS A 44 17.75 12.03 11.32
CA LYS A 44 18.73 11.11 11.93
C LYS A 44 18.01 9.91 12.56
N THR A 45 18.14 8.75 11.94
CA THR A 45 17.65 7.47 12.50
C THR A 45 18.82 6.66 13.06
N GLU A 46 18.53 5.64 13.87
CA GLU A 46 19.57 4.80 14.49
C GLU A 46 20.37 3.97 13.45
N ASP A 47 19.73 3.60 12.34
CA ASP A 47 20.32 2.83 11.24
C ASP A 47 20.83 3.70 10.05
N GLY A 48 20.69 5.05 10.12
CA GLY A 48 21.19 5.98 9.10
C GLY A 48 20.41 7.30 8.94
N ASP A 49 20.99 8.27 8.24
CA ASP A 49 20.36 9.57 7.96
C ASP A 49 19.49 9.50 6.68
N ILE A 50 18.23 9.97 6.73
CA ILE A 50 17.36 10.18 5.57
C ILE A 50 17.33 11.67 5.23
N LEU A 51 17.85 12.06 4.06
CA LEU A 51 17.81 13.44 3.57
C LEU A 51 16.58 13.68 2.70
N LEU A 52 15.66 14.54 3.17
CA LEU A 52 14.63 15.15 2.33
C LEU A 52 15.15 16.48 1.78
N ASP A 53 15.70 16.48 0.57
CA ASP A 53 15.93 17.73 -0.18
C ASP A 53 14.65 18.12 -0.92
N TYR A 54 14.09 19.27 -0.57
CA TYR A 54 12.94 19.87 -1.24
C TYR A 54 13.23 21.28 -1.77
N SER A 55 14.50 21.67 -1.86
CA SER A 55 14.94 22.99 -2.36
C SER A 55 14.69 23.18 -3.85
N LYS A 56 14.65 22.08 -4.60
CA LYS A 56 14.34 22.01 -6.04
C LYS A 56 12.83 22.02 -6.33
N ASN A 57 12.09 22.84 -5.60
CA ASN A 57 10.66 23.11 -5.79
C ASN A 57 10.41 24.58 -6.10
N LEU A 58 9.26 24.89 -6.72
CA LEU A 58 8.84 26.26 -7.03
C LEU A 58 8.22 26.93 -5.79
N ILE A 59 9.05 27.16 -4.77
CA ILE A 59 8.65 27.65 -3.43
C ILE A 59 9.56 28.77 -2.92
N THR A 60 9.02 29.59 -2.02
CA THR A 60 9.74 30.62 -1.24
C THR A 60 9.50 30.40 0.26
N ASP A 61 10.22 31.14 1.11
CA ASP A 61 9.98 31.17 2.55
C ASP A 61 8.52 31.58 2.88
N GLU A 62 7.93 32.48 2.08
CA GLU A 62 6.53 32.90 2.23
C GLU A 62 5.53 31.80 1.83
N VAL A 63 5.75 31.11 0.70
CA VAL A 63 4.90 29.98 0.26
C VAL A 63 4.90 28.87 1.30
N MET A 64 6.08 28.48 1.80
CA MET A 64 6.17 27.43 2.82
C MET A 64 5.48 27.83 4.12
N LYS A 65 5.59 29.10 4.54
CA LYS A 65 4.84 29.60 5.70
C LYS A 65 3.32 29.51 5.48
N MET A 66 2.81 29.94 4.33
CA MET A 66 1.37 29.90 4.04
C MET A 66 0.84 28.46 3.91
N LEU A 67 1.62 27.54 3.35
CA LEU A 67 1.30 26.10 3.32
C LEU A 67 1.24 25.50 4.74
N VAL A 68 2.18 25.85 5.62
CA VAL A 68 2.17 25.41 7.02
C VAL A 68 1.02 26.05 7.82
N ASP A 69 0.66 27.30 7.54
CA ASP A 69 -0.50 27.95 8.16
C ASP A 69 -1.83 27.36 7.64
N LEU A 70 -1.90 26.92 6.38
CA LEU A 70 -3.00 26.09 5.86
C LEU A 70 -3.08 24.73 6.59
N ALA A 71 -1.96 24.03 6.81
CA ALA A 71 -1.95 22.77 7.58
C ALA A 71 -2.56 22.92 8.98
N LYS A 72 -2.27 24.03 9.67
CA LYS A 72 -2.87 24.38 10.96
C LYS A 72 -4.36 24.68 10.83
N ALA A 73 -4.77 25.51 9.88
CA ALA A 73 -6.17 25.86 9.64
C ALA A 73 -7.04 24.64 9.28
N ARG A 74 -6.48 23.66 8.56
CA ARG A 74 -7.13 22.37 8.27
C ARG A 74 -7.13 21.38 9.44
N GLY A 75 -6.49 21.72 10.57
CA GLY A 75 -6.51 20.92 11.80
C GLY A 75 -5.73 19.60 11.71
N ILE A 76 -4.67 19.53 10.90
CA ILE A 76 -3.91 18.30 10.64
C ILE A 76 -3.37 17.67 11.93
N GLU A 77 -2.90 18.47 12.88
CA GLU A 77 -2.38 17.96 14.17
C GLU A 77 -3.46 17.28 15.02
N ALA A 78 -4.68 17.84 15.05
CA ALA A 78 -5.79 17.22 15.74
C ALA A 78 -6.24 15.92 15.02
N ALA A 79 -6.34 15.94 13.69
CA ALA A 79 -6.68 14.75 12.90
C ALA A 79 -5.64 13.63 13.03
N ARG A 80 -4.35 14.00 13.15
CA ARG A 80 -3.24 13.09 13.44
C ARG A 80 -3.41 12.43 14.80
N GLU A 81 -3.61 13.20 15.87
CA GLU A 81 -3.77 12.59 17.22
C GLU A 81 -4.98 11.66 17.27
N LYS A 82 -6.10 12.00 16.62
CA LYS A 82 -7.27 11.10 16.48
C LYS A 82 -6.92 9.75 15.84
N MET A 83 -6.02 9.72 14.85
CA MET A 83 -5.52 8.46 14.29
C MET A 83 -4.70 7.69 15.33
N PHE A 84 -3.76 8.34 16.00
CA PHE A 84 -2.87 7.70 16.97
C PHE A 84 -3.55 7.25 18.27
N THR A 85 -4.68 7.85 18.66
CA THR A 85 -5.45 7.47 19.85
C THR A 85 -6.52 6.40 19.59
N GLY A 86 -6.73 6.01 18.33
CA GLY A 86 -7.72 5.00 17.96
C GLY A 86 -9.15 5.52 17.75
N GLU A 87 -9.35 6.83 17.58
CA GLU A 87 -10.67 7.34 17.21
C GLU A 87 -11.15 6.80 15.85
N LYS A 88 -12.47 6.73 15.69
CA LYS A 88 -13.14 6.16 14.51
C LYS A 88 -13.15 7.10 13.30
N ILE A 89 -11.95 7.51 12.85
CA ILE A 89 -11.75 8.47 11.77
C ILE A 89 -12.11 7.95 10.36
N ASN A 90 -12.24 6.63 10.18
CA ASN A 90 -12.92 6.06 9.02
C ASN A 90 -14.45 6.15 9.27
N PHE A 91 -14.95 7.37 9.16
CA PHE A 91 -16.33 7.74 9.52
C PHE A 91 -17.39 7.08 8.63
N THR A 92 -17.04 6.66 7.41
CA THR A 92 -17.96 5.94 6.50
C THR A 92 -18.21 4.49 6.90
N GLU A 93 -17.24 3.84 7.56
CA GLU A 93 -17.36 2.45 8.01
C GLU A 93 -17.46 2.32 9.55
N GLY A 94 -17.34 3.44 10.28
CA GLY A 94 -17.34 3.45 11.75
C GLY A 94 -16.08 2.86 12.38
N ARG A 95 -14.93 2.87 11.68
CA ARG A 95 -13.70 2.19 12.10
C ARG A 95 -12.58 3.13 12.55
N ALA A 96 -11.74 2.64 13.45
CA ALA A 96 -10.43 3.23 13.72
C ALA A 96 -9.50 3.02 12.51
N VAL A 97 -8.35 3.70 12.49
CA VAL A 97 -7.31 3.55 11.45
C VAL A 97 -5.96 3.43 12.14
N LEU A 98 -5.51 2.20 12.37
CA LEU A 98 -4.46 1.91 13.37
C LEU A 98 -3.30 1.06 12.82
N HIS A 99 -2.91 1.26 11.57
CA HIS A 99 -1.69 0.65 11.02
C HIS A 99 -0.42 1.06 11.80
N VAL A 100 -0.46 2.16 12.56
CA VAL A 100 0.59 2.58 13.52
C VAL A 100 0.67 1.67 14.75
N ALA A 101 -0.43 1.04 15.20
CA ALA A 101 -0.44 0.13 16.33
C ALA A 101 0.32 -1.17 16.03
N LEU A 102 0.22 -1.67 14.79
CA LEU A 102 0.92 -2.87 14.29
C LEU A 102 2.45 -2.80 14.46
N ARG A 103 2.99 -1.58 14.49
CA ARG A 103 4.43 -1.30 14.59
C ARG A 103 4.78 -0.48 15.82
N ASN A 104 3.88 -0.30 16.79
CA ASN A 104 4.09 0.51 17.98
C ASN A 104 5.09 -0.12 18.97
N ARG A 105 6.38 0.09 18.75
CA ARG A 105 7.46 -0.60 19.50
C ARG A 105 7.60 -0.14 20.95
N SER A 106 7.12 1.06 21.30
CA SER A 106 7.07 1.52 22.69
C SER A 106 6.04 0.76 23.55
N ASN A 107 5.10 0.04 22.92
CA ASN A 107 3.98 -0.62 23.59
C ASN A 107 3.13 0.31 24.48
N THR A 108 3.12 1.61 24.20
CA THR A 108 2.17 2.54 24.82
C THR A 108 0.74 2.13 24.42
N PRO A 109 -0.22 1.96 25.35
CA PRO A 109 -1.56 1.50 25.04
C PRO A 109 -2.28 2.35 23.98
N ILE A 110 -3.02 1.69 23.08
CA ILE A 110 -3.84 2.33 22.05
C ILE A 110 -5.25 1.74 22.13
N MET A 111 -6.24 2.59 22.39
CA MET A 111 -7.57 2.15 22.79
C MET A 111 -8.54 2.09 21.60
N VAL A 112 -9.23 0.96 21.43
CA VAL A 112 -10.39 0.82 20.55
C VAL A 112 -11.56 0.28 21.37
N ASP A 113 -12.68 1.00 21.38
CA ASP A 113 -13.91 0.66 22.12
C ASP A 113 -13.66 0.26 23.59
N GLY A 114 -12.70 0.92 24.25
CA GLY A 114 -12.35 0.71 25.65
C GLY A 114 -11.33 -0.41 25.92
N LYS A 115 -10.85 -1.13 24.90
CA LYS A 115 -9.78 -2.14 25.01
C LYS A 115 -8.47 -1.64 24.39
N ASP A 116 -7.34 -1.88 25.04
CA ASP A 116 -6.01 -1.74 24.43
C ASP A 116 -5.80 -2.84 23.37
N VAL A 117 -5.36 -2.45 22.17
CA VAL A 117 -5.07 -3.39 21.07
C VAL A 117 -3.66 -3.98 21.13
N MET A 118 -2.73 -3.37 21.86
CA MET A 118 -1.32 -3.79 21.88
C MET A 118 -1.07 -5.24 22.33
N PRO A 119 -1.81 -5.80 23.33
CA PRO A 119 -1.68 -7.21 23.69
C PRO A 119 -2.05 -8.17 22.55
N ASP A 120 -3.09 -7.86 21.77
CA ASP A 120 -3.51 -8.70 20.65
C ASP A 120 -2.52 -8.59 19.48
N VAL A 121 -2.00 -7.38 19.20
CA VAL A 121 -0.94 -7.13 18.20
C VAL A 121 0.30 -7.97 18.51
N ASN A 122 0.81 -7.89 19.75
CA ASN A 122 2.01 -8.62 20.16
C ASN A 122 1.79 -10.14 20.17
N LYS A 123 0.60 -10.61 20.55
CA LYS A 123 0.23 -12.03 20.46
C LYS A 123 0.32 -12.55 19.03
N VAL A 124 -0.14 -11.78 18.04
CA VAL A 124 -0.02 -12.16 16.62
C VAL A 124 1.44 -12.11 16.16
N LEU A 125 2.19 -11.08 16.52
CA LEU A 125 3.62 -10.97 16.17
C LEU A 125 4.45 -12.13 16.74
N GLU A 126 4.26 -12.51 17.99
CA GLU A 126 4.97 -13.66 18.58
C GLU A 126 4.54 -14.99 17.93
N LYS A 127 3.24 -15.15 17.61
CA LYS A 127 2.76 -16.30 16.83
C LYS A 127 3.43 -16.37 15.44
N MET A 128 3.60 -15.22 14.78
CA MET A 128 4.36 -15.13 13.52
C MET A 128 5.84 -15.48 13.72
N LYS A 129 6.48 -15.02 14.81
CA LYS A 129 7.87 -15.31 15.15
C LYS A 129 8.12 -16.80 15.32
N GLY A 130 7.31 -17.47 16.15
CA GLY A 130 7.39 -18.93 16.36
C GLY A 130 7.04 -19.76 15.12
N PHE A 131 6.19 -19.26 14.22
CA PHE A 131 5.95 -19.91 12.92
C PHE A 131 7.14 -19.72 11.97
N CYS A 132 7.65 -18.49 11.83
CA CYS A 132 8.81 -18.17 11.00
C CYS A 132 10.05 -18.95 11.42
N HIS A 133 10.27 -19.14 12.73
CA HIS A 133 11.34 -19.98 13.25
C HIS A 133 11.21 -21.42 12.71
N ARG A 134 10.09 -22.10 13.00
CA ARG A 134 9.88 -23.50 12.58
C ARG A 134 10.01 -23.72 11.08
N VAL A 135 9.56 -22.78 10.25
CA VAL A 135 9.69 -22.88 8.79
C VAL A 135 11.14 -22.66 8.34
N ARG A 136 11.83 -21.64 8.87
CA ARG A 136 13.22 -21.32 8.47
C ARG A 136 14.28 -22.27 9.04
N SER A 137 14.06 -22.85 10.22
CA SER A 137 14.91 -23.92 10.76
C SER A 137 14.68 -25.26 10.05
N GLY A 138 13.57 -25.39 9.32
CA GLY A 138 13.16 -26.62 8.67
C GLY A 138 12.57 -27.65 9.64
N GLU A 139 12.22 -27.28 10.87
CA GLU A 139 11.40 -28.12 11.77
C GLU A 139 10.00 -28.37 11.19
N TRP A 140 9.40 -27.36 10.56
CA TRP A 140 8.13 -27.48 9.87
C TRP A 140 8.30 -28.38 8.65
N LYS A 141 7.69 -29.57 8.72
CA LYS A 141 7.75 -30.57 7.64
C LYS A 141 6.50 -30.55 6.79
N GLY A 142 6.69 -30.67 5.48
CA GLY A 142 5.65 -31.05 4.55
C GLY A 142 5.17 -32.50 4.75
N TYR A 143 4.22 -32.94 3.94
CA TYR A 143 3.52 -34.20 4.13
C TYR A 143 4.43 -35.44 4.06
N THR A 144 5.53 -35.38 3.31
CA THR A 144 6.55 -36.43 3.19
C THR A 144 7.74 -36.30 4.15
N GLY A 145 7.70 -35.35 5.12
CA GLY A 145 8.78 -35.16 6.09
C GLY A 145 9.92 -34.23 5.64
N LYS A 146 9.87 -33.72 4.39
CA LYS A 146 10.82 -32.73 3.86
C LYS A 146 10.58 -31.34 4.47
N ALA A 147 11.62 -30.52 4.55
CA ALA A 147 11.49 -29.11 4.95
C ALA A 147 10.90 -28.25 3.82
N ILE A 148 10.28 -27.12 4.17
CA ILE A 148 9.74 -26.16 3.20
C ILE A 148 10.87 -25.42 2.48
N THR A 149 10.78 -25.32 1.16
CA THR A 149 11.72 -24.59 0.29
C THR A 149 11.09 -23.38 -0.39
N ASP A 150 9.76 -23.38 -0.50
CA ASP A 150 8.98 -22.41 -1.27
C ASP A 150 7.76 -21.96 -0.47
N VAL A 151 7.48 -20.66 -0.53
CA VAL A 151 6.34 -20.01 0.11
C VAL A 151 5.56 -19.25 -0.95
N VAL A 152 4.26 -19.54 -1.10
CA VAL A 152 3.39 -18.92 -2.10
C VAL A 152 2.33 -18.08 -1.38
N ASN A 153 2.39 -16.77 -1.53
CA ASN A 153 1.37 -15.85 -1.03
C ASN A 153 0.28 -15.65 -2.10
N ILE A 154 -0.98 -15.95 -1.75
CA ILE A 154 -2.12 -15.82 -2.68
C ILE A 154 -3.07 -14.73 -2.17
N GLY A 155 -2.94 -13.52 -2.70
CA GLY A 155 -3.74 -12.36 -2.32
C GLY A 155 -3.82 -11.35 -3.46
N ILE A 156 -4.61 -10.28 -3.32
CA ILE A 156 -4.71 -9.24 -4.36
C ILE A 156 -4.71 -7.85 -3.72
N GLY A 157 -4.12 -6.87 -4.41
CA GLY A 157 -3.98 -5.50 -3.91
C GLY A 157 -3.21 -5.47 -2.59
N GLY A 158 -3.89 -5.12 -1.50
CA GLY A 158 -3.26 -4.93 -0.19
C GLY A 158 -2.62 -6.20 0.39
N SER A 159 -3.16 -7.37 0.04
CA SER A 159 -2.62 -8.69 0.44
C SER A 159 -1.52 -9.22 -0.50
N ASP A 160 -1.05 -8.40 -1.45
CA ASP A 160 -0.06 -8.77 -2.45
C ASP A 160 1.04 -7.72 -2.60
N LEU A 161 0.69 -6.49 -2.98
CA LEU A 161 1.63 -5.44 -3.38
C LEU A 161 2.62 -5.06 -2.28
N GLY A 162 2.18 -5.02 -1.01
CA GLY A 162 3.05 -4.75 0.13
C GLY A 162 4.08 -5.87 0.36
N PRO A 163 3.64 -7.12 0.60
CA PRO A 163 4.53 -8.28 0.71
C PRO A 163 5.47 -8.49 -0.47
N LEU A 164 4.98 -8.34 -1.71
CA LEU A 164 5.78 -8.41 -2.93
C LEU A 164 6.85 -7.30 -2.94
N MET A 165 6.44 -6.04 -2.78
CA MET A 165 7.36 -4.90 -2.83
C MET A 165 8.46 -5.00 -1.78
N VAL A 166 8.13 -5.36 -0.55
CA VAL A 166 9.12 -5.44 0.53
C VAL A 166 10.06 -6.65 0.36
N THR A 167 9.57 -7.80 -0.12
CA THR A 167 10.44 -8.96 -0.38
C THR A 167 11.34 -8.80 -1.61
N GLU A 168 10.97 -7.94 -2.56
CA GLU A 168 11.87 -7.47 -3.63
C GLU A 168 12.88 -6.45 -3.08
N ALA A 169 12.42 -5.39 -2.42
CA ALA A 169 13.26 -4.34 -1.84
C ALA A 169 14.34 -4.86 -0.87
N LEU A 170 13.99 -5.88 -0.06
CA LEU A 170 14.87 -6.46 0.95
C LEU A 170 15.47 -7.81 0.54
N LYS A 171 15.57 -8.11 -0.77
CA LYS A 171 16.16 -9.37 -1.28
C LYS A 171 17.56 -9.70 -0.70
N PRO A 172 18.50 -8.74 -0.50
CA PRO A 172 19.81 -9.04 0.11
C PRO A 172 19.73 -9.67 1.50
N TYR A 173 18.64 -9.46 2.24
CA TYR A 173 18.42 -9.97 3.59
C TYR A 173 17.78 -11.36 3.61
N SER A 174 17.45 -11.96 2.45
CA SER A 174 16.70 -13.22 2.37
C SER A 174 17.52 -14.51 2.63
N LYS A 175 18.78 -14.39 3.07
CA LYS A 175 19.67 -15.54 3.27
C LYS A 175 19.10 -16.50 4.32
N GLY A 176 19.04 -17.80 3.99
CA GLY A 176 18.45 -18.83 4.83
C GLY A 176 16.91 -18.77 4.93
N GLY A 177 16.24 -17.96 4.11
CA GLY A 177 14.79 -18.02 3.93
C GLY A 177 14.39 -18.95 2.77
N PRO A 178 13.14 -19.43 2.75
CA PRO A 178 12.56 -20.05 1.56
C PRO A 178 12.42 -19.02 0.43
N ARG A 179 12.28 -19.52 -0.80
CA ARG A 179 11.85 -18.69 -1.95
C ARG A 179 10.42 -18.20 -1.71
N VAL A 180 10.12 -16.96 -2.09
CA VAL A 180 8.76 -16.43 -2.07
C VAL A 180 8.22 -16.27 -3.48
N TRP A 181 6.95 -16.61 -3.64
CA TRP A 181 6.17 -16.50 -4.86
C TRP A 181 4.89 -15.76 -4.55
N PHE A 182 4.41 -14.94 -5.48
CA PHE A 182 3.21 -14.13 -5.34
C PHE A 182 2.25 -14.46 -6.47
N VAL A 183 1.00 -14.76 -6.14
CA VAL A 183 -0.05 -15.10 -7.12
C VAL A 183 -1.28 -14.26 -6.80
N SER A 184 -1.59 -13.31 -7.68
CA SER A 184 -2.57 -12.26 -7.39
C SER A 184 -3.57 -11.94 -8.50
N ASN A 185 -3.32 -12.42 -9.72
CA ASN A 185 -4.30 -12.31 -10.80
C ASN A 185 -5.23 -13.53 -10.79
N ILE A 186 -6.51 -13.32 -11.10
CA ILE A 186 -7.50 -14.38 -11.28
C ILE A 186 -7.33 -15.12 -12.63
N ASP A 187 -6.59 -14.51 -13.57
CA ASP A 187 -6.04 -15.20 -14.74
C ASP A 187 -5.30 -16.49 -14.32
N GLY A 188 -5.82 -17.63 -14.81
CA GLY A 188 -5.29 -18.96 -14.54
C GLY A 188 -3.81 -19.12 -14.90
N THR A 189 -3.31 -18.32 -15.84
CA THR A 189 -1.88 -18.25 -16.19
C THR A 189 -1.00 -17.96 -14.97
N HIS A 190 -1.47 -17.12 -14.03
CA HIS A 190 -0.65 -16.71 -12.88
C HIS A 190 -0.46 -17.85 -11.87
N ILE A 191 -1.53 -18.60 -11.55
CA ILE A 191 -1.39 -19.77 -10.68
C ILE A 191 -0.69 -20.93 -11.42
N ALA A 192 -1.05 -21.21 -12.68
CA ALA A 192 -0.51 -22.32 -13.45
C ALA A 192 1.01 -22.22 -13.67
N LYS A 193 1.53 -21.05 -14.10
CA LYS A 193 2.98 -20.86 -14.30
C LYS A 193 3.77 -20.99 -13.00
N THR A 194 3.17 -20.60 -11.87
CA THR A 194 3.82 -20.68 -10.56
C THR A 194 3.86 -22.13 -10.06
N LEU A 195 2.74 -22.85 -10.14
CA LEU A 195 2.67 -24.28 -9.76
C LEU A 195 3.59 -25.18 -10.61
N ALA A 196 3.82 -24.83 -11.88
CA ALA A 196 4.75 -25.54 -12.77
C ALA A 196 6.23 -25.51 -12.32
N HIS A 197 6.60 -24.66 -11.36
CA HIS A 197 7.95 -24.58 -10.79
C HIS A 197 8.06 -25.15 -9.36
N LEU A 198 6.98 -25.72 -8.82
CA LEU A 198 6.85 -26.04 -7.39
C LEU A 198 6.72 -27.55 -7.13
N ASN A 199 7.23 -28.00 -5.98
CA ASN A 199 7.01 -29.36 -5.48
C ASN A 199 6.00 -29.32 -4.31
N ALA A 200 4.88 -30.04 -4.43
CA ALA A 200 3.86 -30.15 -3.39
C ALA A 200 4.42 -30.64 -2.04
N GLU A 201 5.51 -31.40 -2.02
CA GLU A 201 6.18 -31.86 -0.79
C GLU A 201 6.85 -30.75 0.03
N THR A 202 7.26 -29.65 -0.60
CA THR A 202 8.12 -28.61 0.01
C THR A 202 7.58 -27.18 -0.17
N THR A 203 6.34 -27.04 -0.67
CA THR A 203 5.67 -25.75 -0.88
C THR A 203 4.69 -25.44 0.24
N LEU A 204 4.77 -24.26 0.83
CA LEU A 204 3.82 -23.72 1.80
C LEU A 204 2.98 -22.61 1.15
N PHE A 205 1.66 -22.71 1.24
CA PHE A 205 0.72 -21.71 0.76
C PHE A 205 0.23 -20.81 1.90
N ILE A 206 0.21 -19.50 1.65
CA ILE A 206 -0.30 -18.47 2.53
C ILE A 206 -1.55 -17.88 1.89
N ILE A 207 -2.66 -17.89 2.64
CA ILE A 207 -4.03 -17.61 2.20
C ILE A 207 -4.62 -18.73 1.32
N ALA A 208 -5.93 -18.95 1.48
CA ALA A 208 -6.69 -20.04 0.91
C ALA A 208 -7.10 -19.82 -0.55
N SER A 209 -6.57 -20.62 -1.48
CA SER A 209 -7.01 -20.67 -2.88
C SER A 209 -7.48 -22.07 -3.26
N LYS A 210 -8.66 -22.15 -3.90
CA LYS A 210 -9.27 -23.41 -4.35
C LYS A 210 -8.32 -24.19 -5.26
N SER A 211 -7.82 -23.56 -6.34
CA SER A 211 -6.97 -24.21 -7.34
C SER A 211 -5.63 -24.69 -6.78
N ALA A 212 -5.02 -23.93 -5.86
CA ALA A 212 -3.79 -24.35 -5.20
C ALA A 212 -4.01 -25.59 -4.30
N LYS A 213 -5.15 -25.65 -3.60
CA LYS A 213 -5.55 -26.81 -2.79
C LYS A 213 -5.90 -28.02 -3.65
N GLU A 214 -6.55 -27.83 -4.79
CA GLU A 214 -6.87 -28.91 -5.72
C GLU A 214 -5.59 -29.55 -6.28
N TRP A 215 -4.67 -28.74 -6.83
CA TRP A 215 -3.33 -29.20 -7.25
C TRP A 215 -2.56 -29.91 -6.12
N PHE A 216 -2.58 -29.37 -4.90
CA PHE A 216 -1.91 -30.00 -3.77
C PHE A 216 -2.51 -31.39 -3.46
N LEU A 217 -3.83 -31.52 -3.49
CA LEU A 217 -4.52 -32.78 -3.19
C LEU A 217 -4.34 -33.84 -4.28
N GLU A 218 -4.13 -33.47 -5.55
CA GLU A 218 -3.77 -34.40 -6.63
C GLU A 218 -2.43 -35.11 -6.35
N HIS A 219 -1.49 -34.40 -5.73
CA HIS A 219 -0.15 -34.89 -5.38
C HIS A 219 -0.10 -35.59 -4.01
N ALA A 220 -0.66 -34.95 -2.98
CA ALA A 220 -0.61 -35.45 -1.61
C ALA A 220 -1.61 -36.56 -1.32
N LYS A 221 -2.77 -36.56 -2.01
CA LYS A 221 -3.86 -37.56 -1.93
C LYS A 221 -4.47 -37.78 -0.54
N ASP A 222 -4.11 -36.96 0.43
CA ASP A 222 -4.67 -36.89 1.78
C ASP A 222 -5.18 -35.48 2.08
N LYS A 223 -6.35 -35.39 2.71
CA LYS A 223 -6.96 -34.12 3.14
C LYS A 223 -6.37 -33.59 4.44
N ALA A 224 -5.85 -34.44 5.33
CA ALA A 224 -5.22 -33.99 6.58
C ALA A 224 -3.87 -33.28 6.31
N ALA A 225 -3.15 -33.67 5.26
CA ALA A 225 -1.94 -33.03 4.78
C ALA A 225 -2.10 -31.51 4.49
N VAL A 226 -3.31 -31.02 4.18
CA VAL A 226 -3.59 -29.59 3.95
C VAL A 226 -3.13 -28.72 5.12
N ALA A 227 -3.29 -29.18 6.36
CA ALA A 227 -2.88 -28.42 7.56
C ALA A 227 -1.36 -28.22 7.67
N LYS A 228 -0.53 -29.00 6.96
CA LYS A 228 0.93 -28.81 6.88
C LYS A 228 1.37 -27.86 5.76
N HIS A 229 0.49 -27.57 4.80
CA HIS A 229 0.82 -26.86 3.57
C HIS A 229 0.02 -25.58 3.33
N PHE A 230 -0.99 -25.29 4.15
CA PHE A 230 -1.80 -24.08 4.04
C PHE A 230 -1.92 -23.37 5.40
N VAL A 231 -1.67 -22.06 5.40
CA VAL A 231 -1.92 -21.17 6.54
C VAL A 231 -2.82 -20.01 6.12
N ALA A 232 -3.59 -19.44 7.05
CA ALA A 232 -4.55 -18.40 6.75
C ALA A 232 -4.21 -17.08 7.43
N LEU A 233 -4.31 -15.98 6.69
CA LEU A 233 -4.24 -14.62 7.22
C LEU A 233 -5.67 -14.06 7.17
N SER A 234 -6.38 -14.03 8.30
CA SER A 234 -7.84 -13.87 8.29
C SER A 234 -8.45 -13.48 9.64
N THR A 235 -9.61 -12.83 9.59
CA THR A 235 -10.55 -12.65 10.71
C THR A 235 -11.62 -13.75 10.81
N ASN A 236 -11.73 -14.64 9.81
CA ASN A 236 -12.87 -15.54 9.66
C ASN A 236 -12.51 -17.01 9.94
N GLY A 237 -12.37 -17.34 11.23
CA GLY A 237 -12.10 -18.69 11.71
C GLY A 237 -12.99 -19.80 11.10
N PRO A 238 -14.32 -19.62 10.97
CA PRO A 238 -15.19 -20.60 10.32
C PRO A 238 -14.75 -20.92 8.88
N LYS A 239 -14.57 -19.92 8.01
CA LYS A 239 -14.14 -20.14 6.62
C LYS A 239 -12.74 -20.75 6.50
N VAL A 240 -11.84 -20.44 7.44
CA VAL A 240 -10.51 -21.06 7.51
C VAL A 240 -10.61 -22.56 7.83
N LYS A 241 -11.46 -22.91 8.80
CA LYS A 241 -11.76 -24.30 9.17
C LYS A 241 -12.49 -25.07 8.07
N ASP A 242 -13.46 -24.45 7.40
CA ASP A 242 -14.18 -25.02 6.25
C ASP A 242 -13.24 -25.30 5.07
N PHE A 243 -12.21 -24.47 4.89
CA PHE A 243 -11.15 -24.72 3.92
C PHE A 243 -10.18 -25.84 4.36
N GLY A 244 -10.26 -26.34 5.59
CA GLY A 244 -9.41 -27.42 6.11
C GLY A 244 -8.01 -26.96 6.56
N ILE A 245 -7.85 -25.67 6.87
CA ILE A 245 -6.68 -25.13 7.57
C ILE A 245 -6.92 -25.28 9.08
N ASP A 246 -5.90 -25.69 9.82
CA ASP A 246 -5.91 -25.69 11.28
C ASP A 246 -6.09 -24.25 11.80
N THR A 247 -6.98 -24.02 12.76
CA THR A 247 -7.17 -22.71 13.39
C THR A 247 -5.91 -22.24 14.13
N GLU A 248 -5.05 -23.15 14.57
CA GLU A 248 -3.72 -22.77 15.08
C GLU A 248 -2.78 -22.21 13.99
N ASN A 249 -3.08 -22.46 12.72
CA ASN A 249 -2.40 -21.86 11.57
C ASN A 249 -3.16 -20.65 10.98
N MET A 250 -4.13 -20.08 11.73
CA MET A 250 -4.72 -18.78 11.43
C MET A 250 -3.94 -17.67 12.14
N PHE A 251 -3.61 -16.61 11.39
CA PHE A 251 -2.96 -15.39 11.86
C PHE A 251 -3.94 -14.23 11.68
N GLU A 252 -4.29 -13.60 12.79
CA GLU A 252 -5.37 -12.62 12.87
C GLU A 252 -4.91 -11.20 12.53
N PHE A 253 -5.84 -10.37 12.10
CA PHE A 253 -5.70 -8.92 12.00
C PHE A 253 -7.08 -8.29 12.25
N TRP A 254 -7.18 -6.97 12.26
CA TRP A 254 -8.39 -6.24 12.68
C TRP A 254 -8.97 -5.39 11.55
N ASP A 255 -10.23 -4.98 11.68
CA ASP A 255 -10.93 -4.20 10.65
C ASP A 255 -10.37 -2.77 10.48
N TRP A 256 -9.72 -2.23 11.51
CA TRP A 256 -8.92 -1.00 11.46
C TRP A 256 -7.59 -1.13 10.70
N VAL A 257 -7.24 -2.33 10.21
CA VAL A 257 -6.12 -2.58 9.30
C VAL A 257 -6.61 -2.49 7.86
N GLY A 258 -6.62 -1.27 7.31
CA GLY A 258 -6.92 -1.05 5.89
C GLY A 258 -5.94 -1.78 4.98
N GLY A 259 -6.43 -2.49 3.96
CA GLY A 259 -5.64 -3.45 3.17
C GLY A 259 -4.33 -2.91 2.59
N ARG A 260 -4.33 -1.73 1.97
CA ARG A 260 -3.11 -1.07 1.45
C ARG A 260 -2.11 -0.60 2.51
N PHE A 261 -2.49 -0.64 3.79
CA PHE A 261 -1.63 -0.36 4.94
C PHE A 261 -1.35 -1.62 5.78
N SER A 262 -1.63 -2.82 5.24
CA SER A 262 -1.67 -4.06 6.06
C SER A 262 -0.35 -4.80 6.23
N LEU A 263 0.71 -4.49 5.47
CA LEU A 263 1.95 -5.28 5.43
C LEU A 263 2.70 -5.40 6.77
N TRP A 264 2.39 -4.55 7.75
CA TRP A 264 2.93 -4.56 9.11
C TRP A 264 2.21 -5.58 10.04
N SER A 265 1.10 -6.16 9.59
CA SER A 265 0.29 -7.15 10.33
C SER A 265 0.67 -8.59 9.95
N ALA A 266 -0.22 -9.56 10.24
CA ALA A 266 -0.18 -10.92 9.70
C ALA A 266 0.07 -10.99 8.18
N ILE A 267 -0.38 -10.00 7.39
CA ILE A 267 -0.09 -9.88 5.94
C ILE A 267 1.42 -9.85 5.64
N GLY A 268 2.25 -9.38 6.58
CA GLY A 268 3.71 -9.43 6.51
C GLY A 268 4.34 -10.83 6.65
N MET A 269 3.55 -11.91 6.81
CA MET A 269 4.07 -13.27 6.99
C MET A 269 5.06 -13.69 5.91
N ALA A 270 4.76 -13.43 4.63
CA ALA A 270 5.67 -13.75 3.53
C ALA A 270 7.00 -12.98 3.61
N ILE A 271 6.97 -11.74 4.12
CA ILE A 271 8.16 -10.92 4.38
C ILE A 271 8.99 -11.59 5.48
N ALA A 272 8.40 -11.81 6.66
CA ALA A 272 9.07 -12.35 7.83
C ALA A 272 9.66 -13.76 7.59
N LEU A 273 8.99 -14.59 6.78
CA LEU A 273 9.53 -15.87 6.34
C LEU A 273 10.76 -15.69 5.44
N HIS A 274 10.73 -14.77 4.49
CA HIS A 274 11.82 -14.56 3.52
C HIS A 274 13.07 -13.94 4.15
N ILE A 275 12.95 -12.83 4.87
CA ILE A 275 14.09 -12.08 5.44
C ILE A 275 14.41 -12.42 6.91
N GLY A 276 13.58 -13.23 7.57
CA GLY A 276 13.71 -13.56 8.98
C GLY A 276 13.00 -12.54 9.88
N PHE A 277 12.53 -13.00 11.04
CA PHE A 277 11.68 -12.18 11.90
C PHE A 277 12.41 -10.94 12.45
N ASP A 278 13.69 -11.05 12.80
CA ASP A 278 14.47 -9.91 13.34
C ASP A 278 14.56 -8.75 12.33
N ASN A 279 14.67 -9.05 11.04
CA ASN A 279 14.66 -8.03 9.97
C ASN A 279 13.24 -7.48 9.71
N PHE A 280 12.20 -8.28 9.95
CA PHE A 280 10.82 -7.79 9.97
C PHE A 280 10.57 -6.87 11.17
N GLU A 281 11.10 -7.17 12.35
CA GLU A 281 11.02 -6.27 13.52
C GLU A 281 11.78 -4.95 13.29
N LYS A 282 12.92 -4.97 12.57
CA LYS A 282 13.58 -3.74 12.12
C LYS A 282 12.71 -2.91 11.15
N LEU A 283 12.02 -3.55 10.22
CA LEU A 283 11.05 -2.88 9.33
C LEU A 283 9.90 -2.23 10.12
N LEU A 284 9.40 -2.89 11.17
CA LEU A 284 8.43 -2.29 12.10
C LEU A 284 9.05 -1.10 12.85
N SER A 285 10.28 -1.24 13.38
CA SER A 285 10.97 -0.16 14.11
C SER A 285 11.26 1.07 13.26
N GLY A 286 11.72 0.92 12.01
CA GLY A 286 11.94 2.06 11.10
C GLY A 286 10.65 2.80 10.77
N ALA A 287 9.53 2.08 10.63
CA ALA A 287 8.22 2.68 10.46
C ALA A 287 7.71 3.37 11.75
N HIS A 288 8.00 2.82 12.93
CA HIS A 288 7.71 3.44 14.22
C HIS A 288 8.52 4.71 14.48
N TRP A 289 9.78 4.74 14.04
CA TRP A 289 10.62 5.95 14.07
C TRP A 289 9.95 7.07 13.25
N MET A 290 9.47 6.75 12.04
CA MET A 290 8.76 7.71 11.18
C MET A 290 7.39 8.11 11.76
N ASP A 291 6.67 7.20 12.43
CA ASP A 291 5.43 7.50 13.15
C ASP A 291 5.67 8.54 14.27
N ASN A 292 6.71 8.33 15.08
CA ASN A 292 7.07 9.23 16.17
C ASN A 292 7.53 10.60 15.65
N HIS A 293 8.29 10.63 14.54
CA HIS A 293 8.64 11.87 13.82
C HIS A 293 7.37 12.61 13.33
N PHE A 294 6.49 11.92 12.61
CA PHE A 294 5.23 12.48 12.12
C PHE A 294 4.34 13.01 13.27
N ARG A 295 4.30 12.30 14.41
CA ARG A 295 3.52 12.67 15.59
C ARG A 295 4.07 13.85 16.36
N THR A 296 5.39 14.01 16.45
CA THR A 296 6.01 14.97 17.39
C THR A 296 6.73 16.14 16.74
N ALA A 297 7.18 16.04 15.49
CA ALA A 297 7.90 17.12 14.84
C ALA A 297 6.97 18.30 14.48
N PRO A 298 7.40 19.56 14.71
CA PRO A 298 6.70 20.76 14.24
C PRO A 298 6.44 20.72 12.72
N LEU A 299 5.28 21.21 12.27
CA LEU A 299 4.80 21.04 10.89
C LEU A 299 5.78 21.54 9.81
N ASP A 300 6.56 22.58 10.10
CA ASP A 300 7.60 23.15 9.22
C ASP A 300 8.93 22.36 9.20
N LYS A 301 9.05 21.33 10.05
CA LYS A 301 10.17 20.38 10.14
C LYS A 301 9.70 18.91 10.15
N ASN A 302 8.49 18.65 9.67
CA ASN A 302 7.85 17.33 9.68
C ASN A 302 7.78 16.78 8.25
N ALA A 303 8.54 15.72 7.95
CA ALA A 303 8.81 15.30 6.57
C ALA A 303 7.54 14.86 5.79
N PRO A 304 6.66 14.00 6.34
CA PRO A 304 5.38 13.68 5.69
C PRO A 304 4.49 14.91 5.45
N VAL A 305 4.49 15.88 6.37
CA VAL A 305 3.71 17.12 6.22
C VAL A 305 4.28 18.01 5.11
N LEU A 306 5.60 18.19 5.07
CA LEU A 306 6.28 18.97 4.03
C LEU A 306 6.04 18.36 2.64
N LEU A 307 6.15 17.03 2.50
CA LEU A 307 5.84 16.30 1.26
C LEU A 307 4.36 16.47 0.86
N ALA A 308 3.42 16.32 1.79
CA ALA A 308 1.99 16.50 1.51
C ALA A 308 1.66 17.94 1.09
N LEU A 309 2.29 18.94 1.72
CA LEU A 309 2.09 20.36 1.40
C LEU A 309 2.65 20.73 0.02
N LEU A 310 3.77 20.13 -0.39
CA LEU A 310 4.29 20.26 -1.77
C LEU A 310 3.33 19.59 -2.78
N GLY A 311 2.74 18.44 -2.42
CA GLY A 311 1.66 17.82 -3.20
C GLY A 311 0.49 18.76 -3.41
N ILE A 312 -0.07 19.33 -2.32
CA ILE A 312 -1.16 20.32 -2.37
C ILE A 312 -0.78 21.54 -3.21
N TRP A 313 0.46 22.04 -3.11
CA TRP A 313 0.94 23.17 -3.91
C TRP A 313 0.86 22.90 -5.41
N TYR A 314 1.32 21.73 -5.87
CA TYR A 314 1.27 21.40 -7.30
C TYR A 314 -0.13 20.97 -7.78
N ILE A 315 -0.86 20.18 -6.99
CA ILE A 315 -2.18 19.64 -7.34
C ILE A 315 -3.25 20.73 -7.39
N ASN A 316 -3.28 21.63 -6.39
CA ASN A 316 -4.38 22.58 -6.24
C ASN A 316 -4.14 23.95 -6.87
N PHE A 317 -2.89 24.32 -7.19
CA PHE A 317 -2.55 25.64 -7.76
C PHE A 317 -1.89 25.54 -9.14
N PHE A 318 -0.88 24.67 -9.31
CA PHE A 318 -0.29 24.40 -10.63
C PHE A 318 -1.15 23.47 -11.51
N HIS A 319 -2.21 22.88 -10.96
CA HIS A 319 -3.05 21.86 -11.61
C HIS A 319 -2.25 20.68 -12.19
N ALA A 320 -1.14 20.34 -11.55
CA ALA A 320 -0.47 19.06 -11.76
C ALA A 320 -1.38 17.96 -11.19
N GLU A 321 -2.25 17.39 -12.03
CA GLU A 321 -3.21 16.35 -11.61
C GLU A 321 -2.50 15.19 -10.89
N THR A 322 -1.26 14.93 -11.31
CA THR A 322 -0.45 13.72 -11.16
C THR A 322 0.65 13.71 -10.06
N HIS A 323 1.31 12.57 -9.75
CA HIS A 323 2.60 12.52 -9.02
C HIS A 323 3.56 11.38 -9.49
N ALA A 324 4.85 11.70 -9.69
CA ALA A 324 5.87 10.77 -10.18
C ALA A 324 6.77 10.22 -9.06
N MET A 325 6.98 8.89 -9.01
CA MET A 325 7.90 8.25 -8.05
C MET A 325 8.95 7.41 -8.78
N LEU A 326 10.21 7.85 -8.68
CA LEU A 326 11.32 7.43 -9.54
C LEU A 326 12.53 6.96 -8.70
N PRO A 327 12.49 5.75 -8.11
CA PRO A 327 13.57 5.24 -7.27
C PRO A 327 14.82 4.91 -8.10
N TYR A 328 16.00 5.38 -7.70
CA TYR A 328 17.28 5.02 -8.34
C TYR A 328 17.87 3.74 -7.71
N ASP A 329 17.04 2.72 -7.56
CA ASP A 329 17.40 1.39 -7.07
C ASP A 329 16.53 0.31 -7.75
N GLN A 330 17.16 -0.82 -8.08
CA GLN A 330 16.52 -1.90 -8.84
C GLN A 330 15.71 -2.88 -7.98
N TYR A 331 16.01 -3.02 -6.68
CA TYR A 331 15.18 -3.79 -5.75
C TYR A 331 13.85 -3.05 -5.45
N MET A 332 13.86 -1.72 -5.50
CA MET A 332 12.68 -0.85 -5.37
C MET A 332 11.74 -0.85 -6.60
N HIS A 333 11.88 -1.76 -7.57
CA HIS A 333 11.06 -1.79 -8.80
C HIS A 333 9.54 -1.93 -8.61
N ARG A 334 9.09 -2.40 -7.44
CA ARG A 334 7.65 -2.45 -7.08
C ARG A 334 7.22 -1.32 -6.13
N PHE A 335 8.11 -0.42 -5.74
CA PHE A 335 7.83 0.67 -4.79
C PHE A 335 6.73 1.60 -5.30
N THR A 336 6.85 2.06 -6.55
CA THR A 336 5.87 2.94 -7.19
C THR A 336 4.52 2.24 -7.39
N ALA A 337 4.52 0.94 -7.74
CA ALA A 337 3.30 0.15 -7.87
C ALA A 337 2.60 -0.13 -6.51
N TYR A 338 3.34 -0.17 -5.40
CA TYR A 338 2.76 -0.21 -4.06
C TYR A 338 2.12 1.14 -3.70
N PHE A 339 2.79 2.26 -3.97
CA PHE A 339 2.24 3.60 -3.71
C PHE A 339 1.12 4.01 -4.68
N GLN A 340 0.99 3.39 -5.86
CA GLN A 340 -0.23 3.46 -6.67
C GLN A 340 -1.46 3.06 -5.87
N GLN A 341 -1.47 1.90 -5.20
CA GLN A 341 -2.58 1.58 -4.31
C GLN A 341 -2.58 2.47 -3.06
N GLY A 342 -1.40 2.72 -2.47
CA GLY A 342 -1.24 3.49 -1.23
C GLY A 342 -1.88 4.88 -1.28
N ASP A 343 -1.61 5.65 -2.34
CA ASP A 343 -2.14 7.00 -2.55
C ASP A 343 -3.49 6.98 -3.26
N MET A 344 -3.59 6.42 -4.47
CA MET A 344 -4.78 6.58 -5.32
C MET A 344 -6.05 6.00 -4.68
N GLU A 345 -5.96 4.83 -4.04
CA GLU A 345 -7.10 4.21 -3.34
C GLU A 345 -7.41 4.94 -2.01
N SER A 346 -6.47 5.71 -1.46
CA SER A 346 -6.69 6.61 -0.30
C SER A 346 -7.34 7.92 -0.71
N ASN A 347 -6.74 8.63 -1.66
CA ASN A 347 -6.94 10.07 -1.86
C ASN A 347 -7.71 10.40 -3.15
N GLY A 348 -7.83 9.45 -4.09
CA GLY A 348 -8.78 9.53 -5.21
C GLY A 348 -10.22 9.55 -4.66
N LYS A 349 -10.67 10.72 -4.23
CA LYS A 349 -11.90 10.94 -3.44
C LYS A 349 -12.59 12.23 -3.88
N TYR A 350 -13.92 12.19 -4.06
CA TYR A 350 -14.71 13.35 -4.50
C TYR A 350 -15.79 13.80 -3.50
N ILE A 351 -16.01 13.07 -2.41
CA ILE A 351 -16.97 13.41 -1.34
C ILE A 351 -16.21 13.73 -0.06
N THR A 352 -16.60 14.82 0.59
CA THR A 352 -16.06 15.27 1.89
C THR A 352 -16.72 14.57 3.08
N ASN A 353 -16.12 14.70 4.26
CA ASN A 353 -16.71 14.26 5.54
C ASN A 353 -18.02 14.98 5.92
N HIS A 354 -18.42 16.02 5.19
CA HIS A 354 -19.72 16.68 5.32
C HIS A 354 -20.72 16.25 4.23
N GLY A 355 -20.43 15.20 3.45
CA GLY A 355 -21.28 14.70 2.36
C GLY A 355 -21.27 15.55 1.08
N ALA A 356 -20.73 16.76 1.13
CA ALA A 356 -20.60 17.63 -0.05
C ALA A 356 -19.53 17.11 -1.03
N ARG A 357 -19.79 17.27 -2.33
CA ARG A 357 -18.79 17.05 -3.40
C ARG A 357 -17.70 18.11 -3.35
N VAL A 358 -16.46 17.73 -3.65
CA VAL A 358 -15.32 18.63 -3.77
C VAL A 358 -15.40 19.50 -5.03
N ASP A 359 -14.94 20.74 -4.89
CA ASP A 359 -14.76 21.77 -5.91
C ASP A 359 -13.27 22.02 -6.21
N TYR A 360 -12.41 21.03 -5.93
CA TYR A 360 -10.96 21.06 -6.04
C TYR A 360 -10.38 19.67 -6.35
N HIS A 361 -9.19 19.60 -6.95
CA HIS A 361 -8.46 18.35 -7.20
C HIS A 361 -8.04 17.66 -5.88
N THR A 362 -8.00 16.33 -5.85
CA THR A 362 -7.67 15.54 -4.66
C THR A 362 -6.46 14.63 -4.89
N GLY A 363 -6.57 13.31 -4.67
CA GLY A 363 -5.42 12.41 -4.81
C GLY A 363 -4.93 12.29 -6.25
N PRO A 364 -3.61 12.37 -6.48
CA PRO A 364 -3.04 12.18 -7.80
C PRO A 364 -3.00 10.70 -8.17
N ILE A 365 -2.96 10.42 -9.48
CA ILE A 365 -2.45 9.15 -9.99
C ILE A 365 -0.95 9.06 -9.76
N VAL A 366 -0.46 7.94 -9.26
CA VAL A 366 0.99 7.71 -9.07
C VAL A 366 1.52 6.90 -10.25
N TRP A 367 2.68 7.24 -10.80
CA TRP A 367 3.42 6.36 -11.73
C TRP A 367 4.92 6.63 -11.70
N GLY A 368 5.68 5.76 -12.36
CA GLY A 368 7.14 5.81 -12.44
C GLY A 368 7.77 4.42 -12.42
N GLU A 369 9.02 4.35 -12.85
CA GLU A 369 9.85 3.14 -12.94
C GLU A 369 11.26 3.47 -12.44
N PRO A 370 12.11 2.47 -12.12
CA PRO A 370 13.46 2.72 -11.64
C PRO A 370 14.34 3.58 -12.56
N GLY A 371 15.22 4.36 -11.92
CA GLY A 371 16.38 4.97 -12.57
C GLY A 371 17.51 3.96 -12.76
N THR A 372 18.25 3.96 -13.86
CA THR A 372 18.19 4.92 -14.98
C THR A 372 17.19 4.55 -16.09
N ASN A 373 16.50 3.41 -16.02
CA ASN A 373 15.64 2.91 -17.10
C ASN A 373 14.59 3.95 -17.55
N GLY A 374 13.95 4.67 -16.61
CA GLY A 374 13.02 5.76 -16.94
C GLY A 374 13.60 6.85 -17.83
N GLN A 375 14.91 7.13 -17.73
CA GLN A 375 15.63 8.13 -18.55
C GLN A 375 15.59 7.76 -20.04
N HIS A 376 15.58 6.47 -20.35
CA HIS A 376 15.54 5.92 -21.70
C HIS A 376 14.11 5.56 -22.17
N ALA A 377 13.09 5.86 -21.37
CA ALA A 377 11.69 5.54 -21.66
C ALA A 377 10.80 6.79 -21.77
N PHE A 378 10.69 7.59 -20.70
CA PHE A 378 9.69 8.65 -20.58
C PHE A 378 10.25 10.01 -20.14
N TYR A 379 11.51 10.11 -19.71
CA TYR A 379 12.09 11.42 -19.33
C TYR A 379 12.13 12.43 -20.48
N GLN A 380 12.06 11.97 -21.74
CA GLN A 380 11.84 12.84 -22.90
C GLN A 380 10.56 13.70 -22.75
N LEU A 381 9.46 13.09 -22.29
CA LEU A 381 8.21 13.80 -21.99
C LEU A 381 8.36 14.70 -20.75
N ILE A 382 9.16 14.28 -19.76
CA ILE A 382 9.43 15.08 -18.55
C ILE A 382 10.21 16.37 -18.88
N HIS A 383 11.20 16.30 -19.78
CA HIS A 383 12.08 17.43 -20.10
C HIS A 383 11.60 18.32 -21.24
N GLN A 384 10.80 17.80 -22.18
CA GLN A 384 10.41 18.50 -23.41
C GLN A 384 8.92 18.35 -23.77
N GLY A 385 8.10 17.76 -22.90
CA GLY A 385 6.65 17.72 -23.06
C GLY A 385 5.98 19.06 -22.78
N ASN A 386 4.69 19.15 -23.15
CA ASN A 386 3.81 20.28 -22.87
C ASN A 386 2.84 20.04 -21.70
N ILE A 387 2.93 18.88 -21.05
CA ILE A 387 2.10 18.52 -19.90
C ILE A 387 2.76 19.08 -18.64
N THR A 388 2.03 19.85 -17.83
CA THR A 388 2.34 19.97 -16.40
C THR A 388 2.08 18.59 -15.79
N ILE A 389 3.09 17.72 -15.90
CA ILE A 389 3.04 16.30 -15.53
C ILE A 389 2.38 16.23 -14.15
N ASN A 390 1.38 15.36 -13.97
CA ASN A 390 1.46 13.94 -14.30
C ASN A 390 0.00 13.40 -14.56
N SER A 391 -0.25 12.13 -14.93
CA SER A 391 -1.55 11.65 -15.54
C SER A 391 -1.77 10.13 -15.33
N PHE A 392 -2.92 9.42 -15.47
CA PHE A 392 -4.38 9.66 -15.70
C PHE A 392 -5.23 8.54 -14.98
N ASP A 393 -6.58 8.64 -14.97
CA ASP A 393 -7.57 8.12 -13.97
C ASP A 393 -7.63 6.62 -13.52
N GLN A 394 -8.44 6.37 -12.46
CA GLN A 394 -9.60 5.44 -12.46
C GLN A 394 -10.32 5.38 -11.10
N TRP A 395 -11.59 4.93 -11.09
CA TRP A 395 -12.47 4.95 -9.91
C TRP A 395 -13.34 3.69 -9.76
N GLY A 396 -13.58 3.26 -8.50
CA GLY A 396 -14.75 2.42 -8.17
C GLY A 396 -14.53 0.89 -8.11
N VAL A 397 -13.50 0.41 -7.41
CA VAL A 397 -13.21 -1.04 -7.18
C VAL A 397 -14.30 -1.86 -6.45
N GLU A 398 -15.47 -1.28 -6.20
CA GLU A 398 -16.65 -1.96 -5.65
C GLU A 398 -17.75 -2.15 -6.70
N LEU A 399 -18.00 -1.16 -7.56
CA LEU A 399 -18.92 -1.31 -8.69
C LEU A 399 -18.44 -2.42 -9.64
N GLY A 400 -17.15 -2.46 -9.96
CA GLY A 400 -16.56 -3.54 -10.76
C GLY A 400 -16.77 -4.94 -10.15
N LYS A 401 -16.69 -5.07 -8.81
CA LYS A 401 -16.96 -6.33 -8.09
C LYS A 401 -18.44 -6.71 -8.09
N GLN A 402 -19.35 -5.73 -8.12
CA GLN A 402 -20.79 -5.98 -8.22
C GLN A 402 -21.21 -6.36 -9.65
N LEU A 403 -20.65 -5.72 -10.67
CA LEU A 403 -20.91 -6.03 -12.08
C LEU A 403 -20.33 -7.39 -12.49
N ALA A 404 -19.08 -7.69 -12.13
CA ALA A 404 -18.44 -8.97 -12.43
C ALA A 404 -19.25 -10.17 -11.88
N LYS A 405 -19.82 -10.05 -10.67
CA LYS A 405 -20.68 -11.08 -10.07
C LYS A 405 -22.02 -11.30 -10.79
N LYS A 406 -22.50 -10.32 -11.56
CA LYS A 406 -23.70 -10.49 -12.42
C LYS A 406 -23.37 -11.17 -13.74
N ILE A 407 -22.20 -10.86 -14.31
CA ILE A 407 -21.76 -11.38 -15.63
C ILE A 407 -21.19 -12.80 -15.52
N GLU A 408 -20.56 -13.18 -14.40
CA GLU A 408 -19.98 -14.52 -14.19
C GLU A 408 -20.94 -15.71 -14.47
N PRO A 409 -22.21 -15.72 -14.02
CA PRO A 409 -23.15 -16.77 -14.41
C PRO A 409 -23.59 -16.69 -15.87
N GLU A 410 -23.75 -15.49 -16.42
CA GLU A 410 -24.20 -15.29 -17.81
C GLU A 410 -23.19 -15.86 -18.82
N LEU A 411 -21.89 -15.82 -18.52
CA LEU A 411 -20.83 -16.41 -19.34
C LEU A 411 -20.85 -17.96 -19.41
N LYS A 412 -21.65 -18.63 -18.57
CA LYS A 412 -21.72 -20.10 -18.50
C LYS A 412 -22.91 -20.70 -19.27
N ASP A 413 -23.81 -19.85 -19.75
CA ASP A 413 -24.94 -20.22 -20.61
C ASP A 413 -24.56 -20.01 -22.09
N ALA A 414 -25.08 -20.83 -22.99
CA ALA A 414 -24.94 -20.64 -24.44
C ALA A 414 -25.90 -19.58 -25.01
N ALA A 415 -26.96 -19.21 -24.28
CA ALA A 415 -27.95 -18.22 -24.73
C ALA A 415 -27.35 -16.81 -24.95
N GLU A 416 -27.87 -16.05 -25.92
CA GLU A 416 -27.50 -14.64 -26.10
C GLU A 416 -27.97 -13.79 -24.91
N VAL A 417 -27.13 -12.82 -24.54
CA VAL A 417 -27.33 -11.90 -23.42
C VAL A 417 -27.86 -10.57 -23.93
N HIS A 418 -28.90 -10.08 -23.27
CA HIS A 418 -29.60 -8.82 -23.58
C HIS A 418 -29.89 -7.98 -22.31
N SER A 419 -29.29 -8.34 -21.17
CA SER A 419 -29.56 -7.78 -19.83
C SER A 419 -28.85 -6.45 -19.54
N HIS A 420 -27.87 -6.06 -20.36
CA HIS A 420 -27.03 -4.87 -20.17
C HIS A 420 -27.21 -3.87 -21.33
N ASP A 421 -26.30 -2.90 -21.45
CA ASP A 421 -26.18 -2.05 -22.62
C ASP A 421 -25.74 -2.85 -23.87
N SER A 422 -25.89 -2.24 -25.06
CA SER A 422 -25.58 -2.89 -26.34
C SER A 422 -24.11 -3.24 -26.54
N SER A 423 -23.17 -2.54 -25.90
CA SER A 423 -21.74 -2.87 -25.96
C SER A 423 -21.44 -4.10 -25.10
N THR A 424 -21.88 -4.10 -23.83
CA THR A 424 -21.70 -5.24 -22.92
C THR A 424 -22.37 -6.51 -23.46
N ASN A 425 -23.61 -6.42 -23.94
CA ASN A 425 -24.30 -7.53 -24.59
C ASN A 425 -23.54 -8.04 -25.83
N GLY A 426 -23.09 -7.13 -26.71
CA GLY A 426 -22.36 -7.47 -27.92
C GLY A 426 -21.01 -8.16 -27.64
N LEU A 427 -20.28 -7.70 -26.62
CA LEU A 427 -19.02 -8.31 -26.18
C LEU A 427 -19.23 -9.71 -25.58
N ILE A 428 -20.26 -9.89 -24.74
CA ILE A 428 -20.58 -11.21 -24.17
C ILE A 428 -20.97 -12.19 -25.28
N ASN A 429 -21.83 -11.78 -26.22
CA ASN A 429 -22.29 -12.65 -27.30
C ASN A 429 -21.17 -12.95 -28.31
N PHE A 430 -20.26 -12.00 -28.54
CA PHE A 430 -19.03 -12.25 -29.30
C PHE A 430 -18.12 -13.28 -28.61
N LEU A 431 -17.92 -13.17 -27.29
CA LEU A 431 -17.11 -14.13 -26.54
C LEU A 431 -17.72 -15.54 -26.61
N LYS A 432 -19.02 -15.69 -26.35
CA LYS A 432 -19.74 -16.97 -26.45
C LYS A 432 -19.62 -17.59 -27.85
N LYS A 433 -19.75 -16.78 -28.91
CA LYS A 433 -19.70 -17.25 -30.30
C LYS A 433 -18.32 -17.74 -30.75
N ASN A 434 -17.23 -17.32 -30.09
CA ASN A 434 -15.86 -17.58 -30.55
C ASN A 434 -15.00 -18.39 -29.56
N PHE A 435 -15.42 -18.55 -28.30
CA PHE A 435 -14.58 -19.13 -27.23
C PHE A 435 -15.29 -20.09 -26.25
N ALA A 436 -16.57 -20.43 -26.49
CA ALA A 436 -17.32 -21.40 -25.67
C ALA A 436 -17.36 -22.80 -26.30
#